data_AF-A0A2N1KPF8-F1
#
_entry.id   AF-A0A2N1KPF8-F1
#
_cell.length_a   1.000
_cell.length_b   1.000
_cell.length_c   1.000
_cell.angle_alpha   90.00
_cell.angle_beta   90.00
_cell.angle_gamma   90.00
#
_symmetry.space_group_name_H-M   'P 1'
#
loop_
_entity.id
_entity.type
_entity.pdbx_description
1 polymer ?
#
loop_
_entity_poly.entity_id
_entity_poly.type
_entity_poly.pdbx_seq_one_letter_code
_entity_poly.pdbx_strand_id
1 'polypeptide(L)'
;MLKLINNYKLLLLSIFYTILVIGTVFIMPDYGRTPDSYGYLESAVSMAEGNGYQYKSIWNSLWPIGYSTCILVIYCILPISVLWASKVVNIIFLLIMILFFYKKHPRRAFVFALPVGYLCKMAAYSWSETAYIVVLTVSIYTLYDYLKNDNNVFLFNRIKFFIVAYASFLIRYIGLFMGIFTGILSVYYLWKRDFKRAKWTFLNSILLFVGYYAYFLLNKYKGQLVWGGNRIDEIKPWKEVLILIIPGLINEFILLRDVSLPDPFAWIGLVIQLMLMVYVIKIYRKELLGISFTLSRPKLLFLTGSLYLSIIFYLRFFSAFDMLSYRLLAPTTFLWLIAGLDWLSNPVRSNLWQKVEIPITLFLLTTTITNLLPKNLSKIEALFNKL
;
A
#
# COMPACT_ATOMS: atom_id res chain seq x y z
N MET A 1 31.68 -8.27 0.73
CA MET A 1 31.63 -6.92 0.10
C MET A 1 30.24 -6.53 -0.42
N LEU A 2 29.63 -7.25 -1.38
CA LEU A 2 28.32 -6.89 -1.97
C LEU A 2 27.16 -6.76 -0.95
N LYS A 3 27.08 -7.66 0.03
CA LYS A 3 26.09 -7.57 1.13
C LYS A 3 26.26 -6.30 1.97
N LEU A 4 27.51 -5.92 2.24
CA LEU A 4 27.85 -4.73 3.01
C LEU A 4 27.46 -3.44 2.25
N ILE A 5 27.78 -3.38 0.95
CA ILE A 5 27.37 -2.26 0.07
C ILE A 5 25.85 -2.14 0.03
N ASN A 6 25.13 -3.26 -0.09
CA ASN A 6 23.66 -3.24 -0.10
C ASN A 6 23.09 -2.73 1.24
N ASN A 7 23.71 -3.08 2.36
CA ASN A 7 23.31 -2.58 3.68
C ASN A 7 23.49 -1.07 3.79
N TYR A 8 24.61 -0.51 3.32
CA TYR A 8 24.82 0.94 3.31
C TYR A 8 23.80 1.66 2.42
N LYS A 9 23.55 1.15 1.21
CA LYS A 9 22.53 1.72 0.30
C LYS A 9 21.14 1.74 0.95
N LEU A 10 20.76 0.65 1.62
CA LEU A 10 19.48 0.56 2.33
C LEU A 10 19.40 1.51 3.52
N LEU A 11 20.47 1.64 4.29
CA LEU A 11 20.53 2.57 5.42
C LEU A 11 20.37 4.02 4.93
N LEU A 12 21.14 4.41 3.91
CA LEU A 12 21.05 5.73 3.29
C LEU A 12 19.65 6.00 2.74
N LEU A 13 19.04 5.02 2.06
CA LEU A 13 17.68 5.14 1.54
C LEU A 13 16.65 5.30 2.67
N SER A 14 16.83 4.57 3.78
CA SER A 14 15.95 4.66 4.96
C SER A 14 16.04 6.03 5.62
N ILE A 15 17.25 6.56 5.79
CA ILE A 15 17.50 7.91 6.31
C ILE A 15 16.89 8.94 5.36
N PHE A 16 17.13 8.81 4.07
CA PHE A 16 16.59 9.69 3.03
C PHE A 16 15.05 9.75 3.08
N TYR A 17 14.35 8.61 3.11
CA TYR A 17 12.89 8.59 3.21
C TYR A 17 12.38 9.17 4.53
N THR A 18 13.08 8.93 5.63
CA THR A 18 12.72 9.51 6.93
C THR A 18 12.82 11.03 6.91
N ILE A 19 13.93 11.57 6.38
CA ILE A 19 14.13 13.02 6.21
C ILE A 19 13.06 13.60 5.28
N LEU A 20 12.76 12.94 4.16
CA LEU A 20 11.73 13.39 3.24
C LEU A 20 10.35 13.45 3.89
N VAL A 21 9.94 12.41 4.63
CA VAL A 21 8.66 12.40 5.33
C VAL A 21 8.59 13.53 6.35
N ILE A 22 9.61 13.68 7.20
CA ILE A 22 9.66 14.73 8.22
C ILE A 22 9.64 16.12 7.59
N GLY A 23 10.50 16.36 6.59
CA GLY A 23 10.54 17.64 5.86
C GLY A 23 9.21 17.96 5.19
N THR A 24 8.54 16.95 4.62
CA THR A 24 7.23 17.10 4.00
C THR A 24 6.15 17.51 5.01
N VAL A 25 6.19 16.97 6.23
CA VAL A 25 5.24 17.35 7.30
C VAL A 25 5.29 18.84 7.60
N PHE A 26 6.47 19.47 7.60
CA PHE A 26 6.61 20.89 7.91
C PHE A 26 6.12 21.83 6.80
N ILE A 27 6.09 21.38 5.55
CA ILE A 27 5.64 22.18 4.40
C ILE A 27 4.16 21.97 4.08
N MET A 28 3.54 20.94 4.64
CA MET A 28 2.14 20.61 4.40
C MET A 28 1.18 21.49 5.21
N PRO A 29 0.03 21.90 4.65
CA PRO A 29 -1.05 22.52 5.42
C PRO A 29 -1.48 21.65 6.60
N ASP A 30 -1.71 22.28 7.75
CA ASP A 30 -2.06 21.63 9.03
C ASP A 30 -1.19 20.40 9.35
N TYR A 31 0.10 20.46 9.00
CA TYR A 31 1.08 19.38 9.24
C TYR A 31 0.62 18.01 8.68
N GLY A 32 -0.12 18.02 7.57
CA GLY A 32 -0.67 16.83 6.94
C GLY A 32 -1.82 16.18 7.71
N ARG A 33 -2.60 16.95 8.48
CA ARG A 33 -3.92 16.53 8.96
C ARG A 33 -4.97 16.74 7.87
N THR A 34 -5.95 15.86 7.86
CA THR A 34 -7.11 15.84 6.96
C THR A 34 -8.34 15.38 7.75
N PRO A 35 -9.56 15.46 7.20
CA PRO A 35 -10.76 14.96 7.89
C PRO A 35 -10.60 13.54 8.46
N ASP A 36 -10.02 12.62 7.68
CA ASP A 36 -9.74 11.25 8.13
C ASP A 36 -8.72 11.18 9.27
N SER A 37 -7.76 12.08 9.29
CA SER A 37 -6.74 12.15 10.33
C SER A 37 -7.34 12.42 11.70
N TYR A 38 -8.32 13.31 11.81
CA TYR A 38 -8.96 13.61 13.10
C TYR A 38 -9.60 12.38 13.71
N GLY A 39 -10.27 11.57 12.88
CA GLY A 39 -10.84 10.30 13.31
C GLY A 39 -9.84 9.34 13.92
N TYR A 40 -8.69 9.16 13.27
CA TYR A 40 -7.66 8.27 13.78
C TYR A 40 -7.00 8.79 15.06
N LEU A 41 -6.72 10.10 15.11
CA LEU A 41 -6.03 10.74 16.24
C LEU A 41 -6.93 10.81 17.47
N GLU A 42 -8.18 11.25 17.31
CA GLU A 42 -9.14 11.36 18.41
C GLU A 42 -9.46 9.99 19.00
N SER A 43 -9.62 8.96 18.16
CA SER A 43 -9.79 7.59 18.67
C SER A 43 -8.58 7.06 19.42
N ALA A 44 -7.36 7.46 19.03
CA ALA A 44 -6.17 7.08 19.79
C ALA A 44 -6.15 7.75 21.16
N VAL A 45 -6.49 9.04 21.24
CA VAL A 45 -6.59 9.79 22.51
C VAL A 45 -7.69 9.21 23.41
N SER A 46 -8.89 9.00 22.86
CA SER A 46 -10.02 8.39 23.59
C SER A 46 -9.66 7.03 24.19
N MET A 47 -8.91 6.19 23.45
CA MET A 47 -8.43 4.93 24.00
C MET A 47 -7.40 5.12 25.12
N ALA A 48 -6.50 6.10 25.01
CA ALA A 48 -5.51 6.41 26.04
C ALA A 48 -6.17 6.90 27.34
N GLU A 49 -7.29 7.63 27.22
CA GLU A 49 -8.08 8.14 28.34
C GLU A 49 -9.02 7.09 28.96
N GLY A 50 -9.08 5.88 28.41
CA GLY A 50 -9.96 4.81 28.90
C GLY A 50 -11.41 4.87 28.41
N ASN A 51 -11.73 5.80 27.51
CA ASN A 51 -13.08 5.97 26.94
C ASN A 51 -13.39 4.92 25.84
N GLY A 52 -12.39 4.15 25.40
CA GLY A 52 -12.50 3.15 24.34
C GLY A 52 -12.30 3.74 22.94
N TYR A 53 -12.62 2.96 21.90
CA TYR A 53 -12.40 3.35 20.50
C TYR A 53 -13.51 4.27 19.98
N GLN A 54 -13.45 5.55 20.34
CA GLN A 54 -14.48 6.54 20.00
C GLN A 54 -13.98 7.65 19.07
N TYR A 55 -14.89 8.23 18.28
CA TYR A 55 -14.69 9.45 17.51
C TYR A 55 -15.96 10.28 17.62
N LYS A 56 -15.87 11.56 17.99
CA LYS A 56 -17.01 12.42 18.34
C LYS A 56 -17.91 11.79 19.40
N SER A 57 -17.30 11.23 20.45
CA SER A 57 -17.97 10.58 21.59
C SER A 57 -18.87 9.39 21.26
N ILE A 58 -18.75 8.81 20.06
CA ILE A 58 -19.44 7.58 19.66
C ILE A 58 -18.43 6.52 19.22
N TRP A 59 -18.77 5.24 19.33
CA TRP A 59 -17.91 4.16 18.85
C TRP A 59 -17.53 4.38 17.38
N ASN A 60 -16.23 4.40 17.11
CA ASN A 60 -15.72 4.66 15.78
C ASN A 60 -15.91 3.41 14.90
N SER A 61 -16.93 3.44 14.06
CA SER A 61 -17.20 2.42 13.04
C SER A 61 -16.79 2.88 11.64
N LEU A 62 -16.36 4.14 11.49
CA LEU A 62 -15.98 4.74 10.21
C LEU A 62 -14.68 4.14 9.67
N TRP A 63 -13.71 3.89 10.56
CA TRP A 63 -12.50 3.14 10.23
C TRP A 63 -12.29 1.99 11.22
N PRO A 64 -11.50 0.97 10.84
CA PRO A 64 -11.13 -0.07 11.78
C PRO A 64 -10.06 0.40 12.78
N ILE A 65 -10.03 -0.26 13.94
CA ILE A 65 -9.26 0.14 15.13
C ILE A 65 -7.73 0.13 14.96
N GLY A 66 -7.19 -0.71 14.08
CA GLY A 66 -5.78 -1.08 14.08
C GLY A 66 -4.80 0.08 13.86
N TYR A 67 -5.09 1.02 12.96
CA TYR A 67 -4.19 2.18 12.77
C TYR A 67 -4.17 3.10 14.00
N SER A 68 -5.34 3.39 14.60
CA SER A 68 -5.42 4.14 15.86
C SER A 68 -4.75 3.42 17.02
N THR A 69 -4.81 2.09 17.08
CA THR A 69 -4.05 1.31 18.08
C THR A 69 -2.54 1.48 17.90
N CYS A 70 -2.03 1.48 16.65
CA CYS A 70 -0.61 1.76 16.42
C CYS A 70 -0.22 3.17 16.90
N ILE A 71 -1.08 4.17 16.66
CA ILE A 71 -0.86 5.54 17.15
C ILE A 71 -0.85 5.58 18.67
N LEU A 72 -1.83 4.96 19.32
CA LEU A 72 -1.93 4.84 20.77
C LEU A 72 -0.65 4.26 21.38
N VAL A 73 -0.14 3.15 20.84
CA VAL A 73 1.08 2.51 21.34
C VAL A 73 2.27 3.49 21.31
N ILE A 74 2.47 4.21 20.21
CA ILE A 74 3.56 5.20 20.12
C ILE A 74 3.31 6.38 21.06
N TYR A 75 2.06 6.85 21.16
CA TYR A 75 1.67 7.98 22.02
C TYR A 75 1.87 7.66 23.52
N CYS A 76 1.64 6.42 23.94
CA CYS A 76 1.88 6.00 25.32
C CYS A 76 3.36 5.79 25.66
N ILE A 77 4.19 5.47 24.66
CA ILE A 77 5.63 5.17 24.89
C ILE A 77 6.49 6.43 24.79
N LEU A 78 6.11 7.41 23.97
CA LEU A 78 6.91 8.59 23.69
C LEU A 78 6.22 9.87 24.20
N PRO A 79 6.95 10.82 24.81
CA PRO A 79 6.40 12.09 25.28
C PRO A 79 6.20 13.09 24.12
N ILE A 80 5.37 12.72 23.15
CA ILE A 80 5.10 13.50 21.94
C ILE A 80 3.59 13.65 21.74
N SER A 81 3.18 14.69 21.01
CA SER A 81 1.76 14.85 20.65
C SER A 81 1.25 13.66 19.83
N VAL A 82 -0.06 13.36 19.92
CA VAL A 82 -0.70 12.29 19.13
C VAL A 82 -0.50 12.47 17.62
N LEU A 83 -0.42 13.72 17.12
CA LEU A 83 -0.10 14.01 15.73
C LEU A 83 1.27 13.42 15.37
N TRP A 84 2.32 13.77 16.11
CA TRP A 84 3.66 13.27 15.85
C TRP A 84 3.79 11.76 16.05
N ALA A 85 3.06 11.19 17.02
CA ALA A 85 2.95 9.74 17.17
C ALA A 85 2.45 9.08 15.87
N SER A 86 1.45 9.65 15.20
CA SER A 86 0.98 9.11 13.90
C SER A 86 2.02 9.20 12.77
N LYS A 87 2.87 10.24 12.75
CA LYS A 87 3.95 10.35 11.76
C LYS A 87 5.03 9.30 12.02
N VAL A 88 5.40 9.11 13.29
CA VAL A 88 6.33 8.07 13.72
C VAL A 88 5.81 6.69 13.34
N VAL A 89 4.52 6.39 13.54
CA VAL A 89 3.89 5.14 13.07
C VAL A 89 4.12 4.92 11.58
N ASN A 90 3.85 5.92 10.74
CA ASN A 90 4.00 5.79 9.29
C ASN A 90 5.48 5.59 8.88
N ILE A 91 6.41 6.32 9.51
CA ILE A 91 7.85 6.11 9.29
C ILE A 91 8.25 4.68 9.68
N ILE A 92 7.81 4.19 10.85
CA ILE A 92 8.06 2.82 11.29
C ILE A 92 7.55 1.80 10.26
N PHE A 93 6.36 2.01 9.69
CA PHE A 93 5.83 1.12 8.65
C PHE A 93 6.68 1.13 7.36
N LEU A 94 7.20 2.29 6.92
CA LEU A 94 8.16 2.34 5.81
C LEU A 94 9.43 1.55 6.14
N LEU A 95 10.00 1.73 7.34
CA LEU A 95 11.20 1.03 7.78
C LEU A 95 10.96 -0.49 7.91
N ILE A 96 9.79 -0.89 8.40
CA ILE A 96 9.37 -2.30 8.46
C ILE A 96 9.33 -2.90 7.06
N MET A 97 8.82 -2.18 6.05
CA MET A 97 8.79 -2.64 4.67
C MET A 97 10.22 -2.84 4.11
N ILE A 98 11.11 -1.88 4.34
CA ILE A 98 12.50 -1.98 3.89
C ILE A 98 13.20 -3.17 4.56
N LEU A 99 13.04 -3.31 5.88
CA LEU A 99 13.59 -4.44 6.63
C LEU A 99 12.99 -5.77 6.16
N PHE A 100 11.70 -5.79 5.83
CA PHE A 100 11.02 -6.95 5.29
C PHE A 100 11.63 -7.38 3.95
N PHE A 101 11.86 -6.45 3.04
CA PHE A 101 12.55 -6.72 1.78
C PHE A 101 14.01 -7.13 1.96
N TYR A 102 14.72 -6.57 2.95
CA TYR A 102 16.05 -7.03 3.32
C TYR A 102 16.06 -8.51 3.74
N LYS A 103 15.12 -8.91 4.61
CA LYS A 103 15.00 -10.30 5.05
C LYS A 103 14.60 -11.25 3.92
N LYS A 104 13.71 -10.83 3.01
CA LYS A 104 13.21 -11.67 1.92
C LYS A 104 14.11 -11.72 0.69
N HIS A 105 14.86 -10.65 0.42
CA HIS A 105 15.67 -10.49 -0.79
C HIS A 105 17.04 -9.86 -0.47
N PRO A 106 17.89 -10.45 0.38
CA PRO A 106 19.08 -9.78 0.91
C PRO A 106 20.06 -9.27 -0.16
N ARG A 107 20.09 -9.86 -1.36
CA ARG A 107 20.93 -9.42 -2.49
C ARG A 107 20.28 -8.36 -3.40
N ARG A 108 18.95 -8.24 -3.35
CA ARG A 108 18.16 -7.33 -4.22
C ARG A 108 17.35 -6.31 -3.43
N ALA A 109 17.49 -6.30 -2.11
CA ALA A 109 16.64 -5.56 -1.20
C ALA A 109 16.59 -4.06 -1.50
N PHE A 110 17.70 -3.46 -1.92
CA PHE A 110 17.73 -2.07 -2.38
C PHE A 110 16.74 -1.82 -3.52
N VAL A 111 16.72 -2.70 -4.54
CA VAL A 111 15.79 -2.61 -5.67
C VAL A 111 14.33 -2.64 -5.19
N PHE A 112 14.01 -3.55 -4.27
CA PHE A 112 12.66 -3.66 -3.70
C PHE A 112 12.29 -2.50 -2.77
N ALA A 113 13.27 -1.85 -2.16
CA ALA A 113 13.05 -0.70 -1.29
C ALA A 113 12.78 0.60 -2.09
N LEU A 114 13.21 0.71 -3.34
CA LEU A 114 13.03 1.92 -4.16
C LEU A 114 11.56 2.37 -4.31
N PRO A 115 10.58 1.48 -4.61
CA PRO A 115 9.18 1.89 -4.65
C PRO A 115 8.61 2.34 -3.31
N VAL A 116 9.26 2.05 -2.16
CA VAL A 116 8.79 2.52 -0.84
C VAL A 116 8.81 4.05 -0.78
N GLY A 117 9.70 4.69 -1.54
CA GLY A 117 9.72 6.14 -1.70
C GLY A 117 8.40 6.70 -2.25
N TYR A 118 7.70 5.96 -3.11
CA TYR A 118 6.36 6.32 -3.59
C TYR A 118 5.38 6.55 -2.44
N LEU A 119 5.56 5.90 -1.29
CA LEU A 119 4.68 6.00 -0.12
C LEU A 119 5.02 7.18 0.79
N CYS A 120 6.15 7.88 0.59
CA CYS A 120 6.60 8.96 1.48
C CYS A 120 5.58 10.10 1.58
N LYS A 121 4.92 10.44 0.48
CA LYS A 121 3.85 11.45 0.47
C LYS A 121 2.70 11.05 1.39
N MET A 122 2.20 9.81 1.27
CA MET A 122 1.15 9.30 2.16
C MET A 122 1.62 9.20 3.61
N ALA A 123 2.87 8.82 3.84
CA ALA A 123 3.45 8.69 5.17
C ALA A 123 3.55 10.04 5.91
N ALA A 124 3.70 11.15 5.17
CA ALA A 124 3.65 12.50 5.73
C ALA A 124 2.24 12.88 6.20
N TYR A 125 1.17 12.32 5.64
CA TYR A 125 -0.19 12.46 6.17
C TYR A 125 -0.43 11.50 7.35
N SER A 126 -1.41 11.82 8.19
CA SER A 126 -1.89 10.89 9.24
C SER A 126 -2.96 9.97 8.66
N TRP A 127 -2.52 9.16 7.70
CA TRP A 127 -3.32 8.26 6.87
C TRP A 127 -2.91 6.80 7.11
N SER A 128 -3.89 5.91 7.17
CA SER A 128 -3.68 4.47 7.40
C SER A 128 -3.16 3.72 6.16
N GLU A 129 -3.21 4.36 4.98
CA GLU A 129 -2.81 3.78 3.70
C GLU A 129 -1.37 3.26 3.70
N THR A 130 -0.43 3.99 4.29
CA THR A 130 0.97 3.56 4.39
C THR A 130 1.08 2.25 5.15
N ALA A 131 0.47 2.17 6.34
CA ALA A 131 0.41 0.96 7.15
C ALA A 131 -0.29 -0.18 6.41
N TYR A 132 -1.41 0.13 5.74
CA TYR A 132 -2.20 -0.85 5.00
C TYR A 132 -1.41 -1.48 3.85
N ILE A 133 -0.71 -0.69 3.03
CA ILE A 133 0.11 -1.17 1.91
C ILE A 133 1.24 -2.08 2.41
N VAL A 134 1.84 -1.74 3.56
CA VAL A 134 2.88 -2.55 4.20
C VAL A 134 2.32 -3.89 4.64
N VAL A 135 1.25 -3.89 5.42
CA VAL A 135 0.64 -5.13 5.91
C VAL A 135 0.08 -5.96 4.76
N LEU A 136 -0.53 -5.35 3.75
CA LEU A 136 -1.00 -6.02 2.54
C LEU A 136 0.16 -6.69 1.79
N THR A 137 1.28 -6.01 1.59
CA THR A 137 2.45 -6.59 0.91
C THR A 137 3.00 -7.78 1.68
N VAL A 138 3.12 -7.68 3.02
CA VAL A 138 3.55 -8.80 3.86
C VAL A 138 2.55 -9.96 3.79
N SER A 139 1.24 -9.66 3.73
CA SER A 139 0.20 -10.70 3.59
C SER A 139 0.36 -11.50 2.29
N ILE A 140 0.71 -10.85 1.17
CA ILE A 140 0.88 -11.53 -0.13
C ILE A 140 2.12 -12.42 -0.12
N TYR A 141 3.21 -11.95 0.48
CA TYR A 141 4.42 -12.77 0.61
C TYR A 141 4.21 -13.98 1.52
N THR A 142 3.51 -13.79 2.64
CA THR A 142 3.18 -14.91 3.55
C THR A 142 2.19 -15.87 2.92
N LEU A 143 1.23 -15.38 2.11
CA LEU A 143 0.36 -16.19 1.27
C LEU A 143 1.19 -17.03 0.29
N TYR A 144 2.15 -16.42 -0.42
CA TYR A 144 3.03 -17.15 -1.34
C TYR A 144 3.85 -18.23 -0.63
N ASP A 145 4.45 -17.92 0.52
CA ASP A 145 5.21 -18.89 1.32
C ASP A 145 4.32 -20.03 1.84
N TYR A 146 3.07 -19.73 2.18
CA TYR A 146 2.06 -20.71 2.56
C TYR A 146 1.66 -21.62 1.39
N LEU A 147 1.47 -21.06 0.19
CA LEU A 147 1.09 -21.83 -1.00
C LEU A 147 2.21 -22.70 -1.55
N LYS A 148 3.48 -22.36 -1.28
CA LYS A 148 4.64 -23.08 -1.83
C LYS A 148 5.20 -24.16 -0.89
N ASN A 149 5.05 -24.02 0.42
CA ASN A 149 5.68 -24.92 1.38
C ASN A 149 4.75 -26.08 1.76
N ASP A 150 5.09 -27.32 1.41
CA ASP A 150 4.26 -28.50 1.71
C ASP A 150 4.66 -29.26 3.01
N ASN A 151 5.70 -28.80 3.70
CA ASN A 151 6.34 -29.46 4.85
C ASN A 151 5.88 -28.88 6.22
N ASN A 152 6.54 -29.27 7.32
CA ASN A 152 6.23 -28.86 8.71
C ASN A 152 6.08 -27.34 8.96
N VAL A 153 6.62 -26.49 8.09
CA VAL A 153 6.48 -25.01 8.15
C VAL A 153 5.11 -24.52 7.62
N PHE A 154 4.32 -25.40 7.00
CA PHE A 154 3.03 -25.08 6.39
C PHE A 154 2.05 -24.46 7.38
N LEU A 155 1.86 -25.05 8.55
CA LEU A 155 0.93 -24.54 9.57
C LEU A 155 1.38 -23.17 10.09
N PHE A 156 2.68 -22.99 10.33
CA PHE A 156 3.23 -21.71 10.75
C PHE A 156 2.99 -20.61 9.72
N ASN A 157 3.29 -20.89 8.44
CA ASN A 157 3.06 -19.92 7.36
C ASN A 157 1.58 -19.60 7.17
N ARG A 158 0.70 -20.60 7.35
CA ARG A 158 -0.75 -20.43 7.31
C ARG A 158 -1.24 -19.48 8.41
N ILE A 159 -0.84 -19.74 9.67
CA ILE A 159 -1.21 -18.89 10.81
C ILE A 159 -0.67 -17.47 10.61
N LYS A 160 0.58 -17.36 10.18
CA LYS A 160 1.20 -16.07 9.86
C LYS A 160 0.42 -15.31 8.79
N PHE A 161 0.03 -15.97 7.70
CA PHE A 161 -0.81 -15.38 6.67
C PHE A 161 -2.15 -14.90 7.25
N PHE A 162 -2.84 -15.74 8.01
CA PHE A 162 -4.12 -15.40 8.63
C PHE A 162 -4.02 -14.14 9.50
N ILE A 163 -3.03 -14.09 10.40
CA ILE A 163 -2.81 -12.94 11.29
C ILE A 163 -2.56 -11.66 10.49
N VAL A 164 -1.68 -11.70 9.48
CA VAL A 164 -1.32 -10.51 8.70
C VAL A 164 -2.48 -10.08 7.78
N ALA A 165 -3.19 -11.02 7.17
CA ALA A 165 -4.38 -10.73 6.36
C ALA A 165 -5.50 -10.12 7.21
N TYR A 166 -5.73 -10.64 8.42
CA TYR A 166 -6.69 -10.05 9.36
C TYR A 166 -6.25 -8.67 9.84
N ALA A 167 -4.95 -8.48 10.11
CA ALA A 167 -4.40 -7.16 10.43
C ALA A 167 -4.61 -6.14 9.29
N SER A 168 -4.57 -6.56 8.02
CA SER A 168 -4.87 -5.66 6.89
C SER A 168 -6.30 -5.12 6.94
N PHE A 169 -7.26 -5.96 7.34
CA PHE A 169 -8.65 -5.58 7.58
C PHE A 169 -8.78 -4.65 8.79
N LEU A 170 -8.06 -4.95 9.88
CA LEU A 170 -8.04 -4.09 11.07
C LEU A 170 -7.36 -2.74 10.83
N ILE A 171 -6.62 -2.54 9.74
CA ILE A 171 -6.11 -1.21 9.37
C ILE A 171 -7.12 -0.51 8.44
N ARG A 172 -7.71 -1.24 7.48
CA ARG A 172 -8.76 -0.74 6.58
C ARG A 172 -9.75 -1.84 6.22
N TYR A 173 -11.05 -1.54 6.26
CA TYR A 173 -12.11 -2.51 5.96
C TYR A 173 -11.95 -3.18 4.58
N ILE A 174 -11.40 -2.47 3.60
CA ILE A 174 -11.15 -3.05 2.28
C ILE A 174 -10.22 -4.28 2.34
N GLY A 175 -9.37 -4.42 3.37
CA GLY A 175 -8.58 -5.62 3.65
C GLY A 175 -9.40 -6.92 3.75
N LEU A 176 -10.73 -6.84 3.93
CA LEU A 176 -11.66 -7.97 3.79
C LEU A 176 -11.49 -8.70 2.45
N PHE A 177 -11.05 -8.00 1.40
CA PHE A 177 -10.82 -8.61 0.10
C PHE A 177 -9.79 -9.74 0.12
N MET A 178 -8.90 -9.81 1.11
CA MET A 178 -7.98 -10.92 1.28
C MET A 178 -8.74 -12.24 1.55
N GLY A 179 -9.88 -12.19 2.23
CA GLY A 179 -10.80 -13.33 2.38
C GLY A 179 -11.40 -13.76 1.04
N ILE A 180 -11.85 -12.80 0.22
CA ILE A 180 -12.37 -13.06 -1.13
C ILE A 180 -11.28 -13.68 -2.00
N PHE A 181 -10.09 -13.07 -2.03
CA PHE A 181 -8.98 -13.51 -2.86
C PHE A 181 -8.51 -14.93 -2.50
N THR A 182 -8.42 -15.24 -1.21
CA THR A 182 -8.10 -16.61 -0.76
C THR A 182 -9.18 -17.61 -1.12
N GLY A 183 -10.45 -17.20 -1.11
CA GLY A 183 -11.57 -17.98 -1.63
C GLY A 183 -11.43 -18.27 -3.13
N ILE A 184 -11.10 -17.25 -3.94
CA ILE A 184 -10.85 -17.43 -5.39
C ILE A 184 -9.69 -18.41 -5.63
N LEU A 185 -8.61 -18.29 -4.85
CA LEU A 185 -7.48 -19.22 -4.95
C LEU A 185 -7.89 -20.66 -4.62
N SER A 186 -8.84 -20.87 -3.70
CA SER A 186 -9.35 -22.22 -3.41
C SER A 186 -10.04 -22.86 -4.61
N VAL A 187 -10.83 -22.10 -5.36
CA VAL A 187 -11.46 -22.53 -6.62
C VAL A 187 -10.40 -22.81 -7.69
N TYR A 188 -9.39 -21.96 -7.80
CA TYR A 188 -8.25 -22.17 -8.71
C TYR A 188 -7.52 -23.50 -8.42
N TYR A 189 -7.19 -23.79 -7.15
CA TYR A 189 -6.51 -25.03 -6.79
C TYR A 189 -7.42 -26.26 -6.94
N LEU A 190 -8.72 -26.11 -6.70
CA LEU A 190 -9.70 -27.17 -6.96
C LEU A 190 -9.74 -27.52 -8.45
N TRP A 191 -9.74 -26.52 -9.34
CA TRP A 191 -9.66 -26.73 -10.78
C TRP A 191 -8.33 -27.40 -11.19
N LYS A 192 -7.22 -27.04 -10.55
CA LYS A 192 -5.92 -27.71 -10.73
C LYS A 192 -5.84 -29.12 -10.09
N ARG A 193 -6.93 -29.62 -9.49
CA ARG A 193 -7.00 -30.90 -8.77
C ARG A 193 -6.00 -31.00 -7.61
N ASP A 194 -5.55 -29.87 -7.07
CA ASP A 194 -4.72 -29.78 -5.87
C ASP A 194 -5.63 -29.62 -4.64
N PHE A 195 -6.29 -30.72 -4.27
CA PHE A 195 -7.31 -30.72 -3.21
C PHE A 195 -6.76 -30.31 -1.84
N LYS A 196 -5.49 -30.60 -1.56
CA LYS A 196 -4.85 -30.20 -0.29
C LYS A 196 -4.79 -28.68 -0.20
N ARG A 197 -4.24 -27.99 -1.22
CA ARG A 197 -4.17 -26.53 -1.20
C ARG A 197 -5.54 -25.88 -1.30
N ALA A 198 -6.46 -26.45 -2.07
CA ALA A 198 -7.84 -25.99 -2.16
C ALA A 198 -8.54 -26.00 -0.78
N LYS A 199 -8.48 -27.13 -0.06
CA LYS A 199 -9.08 -27.25 1.28
C LYS A 199 -8.53 -26.21 2.25
N TRP A 200 -7.22 -26.03 2.31
CA TRP A 200 -6.62 -25.11 3.28
C TRP A 200 -6.82 -23.63 2.94
N THR A 201 -6.80 -23.27 1.65
CA THR A 201 -7.12 -21.90 1.21
C THR A 201 -8.58 -21.57 1.50
N PHE A 202 -9.49 -22.50 1.26
CA PHE A 202 -10.91 -22.37 1.62
C PHE A 202 -11.10 -22.18 3.13
N LEU A 203 -10.50 -23.04 3.96
CA LEU A 203 -10.59 -22.91 5.42
C LEU A 203 -10.05 -21.57 5.95
N ASN A 204 -8.95 -21.07 5.38
CA ASN A 204 -8.45 -19.73 5.75
C ASN A 204 -9.41 -18.62 5.34
N SER A 205 -10.02 -18.71 4.15
CA SER A 205 -11.01 -17.75 3.69
C SER A 205 -12.21 -17.70 4.65
N ILE A 206 -12.75 -18.87 5.03
CA ILE A 206 -13.84 -18.97 6.01
C ILE A 206 -13.44 -18.37 7.37
N LEU A 207 -12.26 -18.72 7.90
CA LEU A 207 -11.79 -18.17 9.18
C LEU A 207 -11.64 -16.64 9.12
N LEU A 208 -11.15 -16.09 8.01
CA LEU A 208 -11.08 -14.64 7.81
C LEU A 208 -12.48 -14.02 7.83
N PHE A 209 -13.45 -14.59 7.10
CA PHE A 209 -14.83 -14.10 7.09
C PHE A 209 -15.51 -14.19 8.46
N VAL A 210 -15.28 -15.26 9.23
CA VAL A 210 -15.75 -15.36 10.62
C VAL A 210 -15.17 -14.24 11.47
N GLY A 211 -13.87 -13.96 11.34
CA GLY A 211 -13.22 -12.84 12.04
C GLY A 211 -13.80 -11.48 11.64
N TYR A 212 -13.97 -11.23 10.34
CA TYR A 212 -14.55 -9.99 9.84
C TYR A 212 -15.99 -9.80 10.33
N TYR A 213 -16.79 -10.87 10.29
CA TYR A 213 -18.16 -10.86 10.77
C TYR A 213 -18.22 -10.57 12.28
N ALA A 214 -17.38 -11.21 13.08
CA ALA A 214 -17.28 -10.93 14.51
C ALA A 214 -16.91 -9.47 14.80
N TYR A 215 -15.99 -8.88 14.03
CA TYR A 215 -15.64 -7.47 14.16
C TYR A 215 -16.80 -6.53 13.79
N PHE A 216 -17.54 -6.85 12.73
CA PHE A 216 -18.72 -6.08 12.35
C PHE A 216 -19.87 -6.19 13.36
N LEU A 217 -20.04 -7.34 14.00
CA LEU A 217 -20.95 -7.48 15.13
C LEU A 217 -20.51 -6.62 16.32
N LEU A 218 -19.21 -6.56 16.61
CA LEU A 218 -18.68 -5.68 17.64
C LEU A 218 -19.00 -4.21 17.34
N ASN A 219 -18.81 -3.78 16.09
CA ASN A 219 -19.17 -2.43 15.66
C ASN A 219 -20.66 -2.14 15.85
N LYS A 220 -21.54 -3.07 15.47
CA LYS A 220 -22.98 -2.95 15.65
C LYS A 220 -23.39 -2.96 17.13
N TYR A 221 -22.67 -3.69 17.97
CA TYR A 221 -22.97 -3.80 19.40
C TYR A 221 -22.51 -2.58 20.20
N LYS A 222 -21.31 -2.06 19.91
CA LYS A 222 -20.73 -0.91 20.62
C LYS A 222 -21.13 0.44 20.00
N GLY A 223 -21.45 0.45 18.72
CA GLY A 223 -21.97 1.61 18.00
C GLY A 223 -23.40 1.39 17.51
N GLN A 224 -23.78 2.10 16.45
CA GLN A 224 -25.08 1.94 15.78
C GLN A 224 -24.95 1.41 14.34
N LEU A 225 -23.73 1.45 13.78
CA LEU A 225 -23.44 1.11 12.39
C LEU A 225 -22.50 -0.10 12.31
N VAL A 226 -22.72 -0.95 11.31
CA VAL A 226 -21.90 -2.15 11.07
C VAL A 226 -20.51 -1.77 10.55
N TRP A 227 -20.46 -0.81 9.63
CA TRP A 227 -19.25 -0.19 9.10
C TRP A 227 -19.60 1.18 8.52
N GLY A 228 -18.58 2.02 8.38
CA GLY A 228 -18.75 3.36 7.83
C GLY A 228 -19.51 4.29 8.77
N GLY A 229 -19.62 5.54 8.36
CA GLY A 229 -20.50 6.54 8.95
C GLY A 229 -21.43 7.08 7.87
N ASN A 230 -22.34 7.99 8.23
CA ASN A 230 -23.08 8.78 7.24
C ASN A 230 -22.08 9.63 6.44
N ARG A 231 -21.59 9.09 5.32
CA ARG A 231 -20.79 9.87 4.37
C ARG A 231 -21.76 10.76 3.61
N ILE A 232 -21.46 12.05 3.60
CA ILE A 232 -22.33 13.13 3.13
C ILE A 232 -22.44 13.16 1.60
N ASP A 233 -21.59 12.41 0.89
CA ASP A 233 -21.57 12.41 -0.55
C ASP A 233 -22.71 11.57 -1.14
N GLU A 234 -23.48 12.18 -2.03
CA GLU A 234 -24.53 11.51 -2.79
C GLU A 234 -23.93 10.50 -3.79
N ILE A 235 -24.66 9.39 -4.01
CA ILE A 235 -24.31 8.43 -5.06
C ILE A 235 -24.55 9.09 -6.41
N LYS A 236 -23.47 9.36 -7.14
CA LYS A 236 -23.53 10.01 -8.46
C LYS A 236 -23.94 9.03 -9.56
N PRO A 237 -24.58 9.49 -10.65
CA PRO A 237 -24.85 8.69 -11.83
C PRO A 237 -23.57 8.06 -12.41
N TRP A 238 -23.68 6.84 -12.96
CA TRP A 238 -22.52 6.07 -13.46
C TRP A 238 -21.66 6.81 -14.49
N LYS A 239 -22.27 7.67 -15.33
CA LYS A 239 -21.55 8.49 -16.31
C LYS A 239 -20.61 9.48 -15.63
N GLU A 240 -21.08 10.15 -14.58
CA GLU A 240 -20.26 11.09 -13.81
C GLU A 240 -19.14 10.37 -13.06
N VAL A 241 -19.43 9.18 -12.52
CA VAL A 241 -18.42 8.34 -11.88
C VAL A 241 -17.31 7.98 -12.87
N LEU A 242 -17.64 7.56 -14.10
CA LEU A 242 -16.64 7.25 -15.13
C LEU A 242 -15.79 8.46 -15.53
N ILE A 243 -16.41 9.64 -15.67
CA ILE A 243 -15.70 10.89 -15.99
C ILE A 243 -14.71 11.25 -14.89
N LEU A 244 -15.02 10.97 -13.62
CA LEU A 244 -14.12 11.22 -12.49
C LEU A 244 -13.02 10.15 -12.33
N ILE A 245 -13.29 8.92 -12.76
CA ILE A 245 -12.35 7.79 -12.67
C ILE A 245 -11.16 7.99 -13.61
N ILE A 246 -11.41 8.40 -14.86
CA ILE A 246 -10.38 8.44 -15.90
C ILE A 246 -9.21 9.36 -15.52
N PRO A 247 -9.43 10.61 -15.09
CA PRO A 247 -8.33 11.49 -14.66
C PRO A 247 -7.54 10.91 -13.48
N GLY A 248 -8.22 10.25 -12.54
CA GLY A 248 -7.59 9.60 -11.40
C GLY A 248 -6.67 8.45 -11.83
N LEU A 249 -7.12 7.61 -12.76
CA LEU A 249 -6.31 6.54 -13.35
C LEU A 249 -5.12 7.07 -14.15
N ILE A 250 -5.32 8.12 -14.95
CA ILE A 250 -4.22 8.73 -15.74
C ILE A 250 -3.18 9.33 -14.79
N ASN A 251 -3.62 10.08 -13.77
CA ASN A 251 -2.72 10.64 -12.77
C ASN A 251 -1.94 9.56 -12.03
N GLU A 252 -2.59 8.47 -11.63
CA GLU A 252 -1.90 7.34 -10.99
C GLU A 252 -0.93 6.61 -11.94
N PHE A 253 -1.28 6.52 -13.22
CA PHE A 253 -0.39 5.94 -14.22
C PHE A 253 0.86 6.79 -14.42
N ILE A 254 0.79 8.11 -14.28
CA ILE A 254 1.92 9.02 -14.35
C ILE A 254 2.64 9.02 -12.99
N LEU A 255 3.52 8.04 -12.78
CA LEU A 255 4.18 7.84 -11.49
C LEU A 255 4.99 9.04 -11.03
N LEU A 256 5.60 9.76 -11.98
CA LEU A 256 6.50 10.88 -11.70
C LEU A 256 5.80 12.09 -11.09
N ARG A 257 4.46 12.24 -11.17
CA ARG A 257 3.83 13.47 -10.68
C ARG A 257 2.35 13.29 -10.33
N ASP A 258 2.03 13.35 -9.04
CA ASP A 258 0.64 13.44 -8.54
C ASP A 258 0.10 14.88 -8.59
N VAL A 259 -0.57 15.24 -9.70
CA VAL A 259 -1.14 16.57 -9.95
C VAL A 259 -2.49 16.49 -10.68
N SER A 260 -3.31 17.53 -10.48
CA SER A 260 -4.52 17.70 -11.29
C SER A 260 -4.13 18.04 -12.72
N LEU A 261 -4.63 17.27 -13.68
CA LEU A 261 -4.46 17.58 -15.11
C LEU A 261 -5.33 18.78 -15.52
N PRO A 262 -4.88 19.60 -16.49
CA PRO A 262 -3.64 19.49 -17.27
C PRO A 262 -2.41 20.12 -16.57
N ASP A 263 -1.29 19.40 -16.55
CA ASP A 263 0.00 19.90 -16.05
C ASP A 263 1.13 19.52 -17.04
N PRO A 264 1.85 20.50 -17.65
CA PRO A 264 2.93 20.23 -18.61
C PRO A 264 4.01 19.27 -18.09
N PHE A 265 4.34 19.33 -16.80
CA PHE A 265 5.36 18.47 -16.22
C PHE A 265 4.86 17.03 -16.02
N ALA A 266 3.55 16.84 -15.85
CA ALA A 266 2.98 15.49 -15.83
C ALA A 266 3.15 14.82 -17.21
N TRP A 267 2.98 15.58 -18.30
CA TRP A 267 3.21 15.08 -19.66
C TRP A 267 4.68 14.78 -19.94
N ILE A 268 5.60 15.64 -19.47
CA ILE A 268 7.06 15.34 -19.54
C ILE A 268 7.37 14.06 -18.78
N GLY A 269 6.81 13.91 -17.57
CA GLY A 269 6.95 12.68 -16.77
C GLY A 269 6.42 11.45 -17.50
N LEU A 270 5.25 11.56 -18.15
CA LEU A 270 4.68 10.48 -18.95
C LEU A 270 5.61 10.10 -20.11
N VAL A 271 6.16 11.06 -20.85
CA VAL A 271 7.11 10.78 -21.95
C VAL A 271 8.34 10.05 -21.43
N ILE A 272 8.95 10.51 -20.33
CA ILE A 272 10.10 9.84 -19.71
C ILE A 272 9.74 8.40 -19.30
N GLN A 273 8.57 8.20 -18.68
CA GLN A 273 8.09 6.89 -18.26
C GLN A 273 7.87 5.96 -19.47
N LEU A 274 7.26 6.46 -20.56
CA LEU A 274 7.05 5.69 -21.79
C LEU A 274 8.38 5.33 -22.46
N MET A 275 9.33 6.26 -22.53
CA MET A 275 10.67 5.99 -23.07
C MET A 275 11.38 4.88 -22.27
N LEU A 276 11.33 4.94 -20.93
CA LEU A 276 11.87 3.91 -20.07
C LEU A 276 11.18 2.56 -20.30
N MET A 277 9.85 2.56 -20.41
CA MET A 277 9.07 1.34 -20.66
C MET A 277 9.43 0.70 -22.00
N VAL A 278 9.52 1.49 -23.07
CA VAL A 278 9.96 1.02 -24.41
C VAL A 278 11.39 0.46 -24.34
N TYR A 279 12.29 1.13 -23.62
CA TYR A 279 13.65 0.65 -23.42
C TYR A 279 13.69 -0.71 -22.70
N VAL A 280 12.94 -0.86 -21.60
CA VAL A 280 12.82 -2.13 -20.86
C VAL A 280 12.24 -3.23 -21.75
N ILE A 281 11.16 -2.96 -22.49
CA ILE A 281 10.55 -3.93 -23.41
C ILE A 281 11.54 -4.36 -24.48
N LYS A 282 12.33 -3.45 -25.05
CA LYS A 282 13.35 -3.77 -26.05
C LYS A 282 14.41 -4.74 -25.49
N ILE A 283 14.87 -4.53 -24.25
CA ILE A 283 15.85 -5.40 -23.60
C ILE A 283 15.26 -6.77 -23.24
N TYR A 284 14.01 -6.82 -22.78
CA TYR A 284 13.36 -8.04 -22.27
C TYR A 284 12.46 -8.74 -23.30
N ARG A 285 12.42 -8.30 -24.57
CA ARG A 285 11.48 -8.81 -25.60
C ARG A 285 11.41 -10.33 -25.67
N LYS A 286 12.56 -11.02 -25.65
CA LYS A 286 12.61 -12.50 -25.73
C LYS A 286 12.02 -13.17 -24.50
N GLU A 287 12.28 -12.63 -23.30
CA GLU A 287 11.77 -13.15 -22.03
C GLU A 287 10.26 -12.92 -21.86
N LEU A 288 9.74 -11.84 -22.42
CA LEU A 288 8.31 -11.52 -22.39
C LEU A 288 7.47 -12.54 -23.20
N LEU A 289 8.03 -13.12 -24.26
CA LEU A 289 7.37 -14.14 -25.07
C LEU A 289 7.32 -15.51 -24.36
N GLY A 290 8.21 -15.76 -23.40
CA GLY A 290 8.32 -17.03 -22.67
C GLY A 290 7.57 -17.06 -21.33
N ILE A 291 6.62 -16.15 -21.09
CA ILE A 291 5.90 -16.11 -19.80
C ILE A 291 5.03 -17.36 -19.65
N SER A 292 5.40 -18.23 -18.71
CA SER A 292 4.61 -19.42 -18.34
C SER A 292 3.29 -19.00 -17.67
N PHE A 293 2.34 -19.93 -17.49
CA PHE A 293 1.08 -19.68 -16.76
C PHE A 293 1.09 -20.10 -15.28
N THR A 294 2.21 -20.57 -14.75
CA THR A 294 2.28 -21.03 -13.34
C THR A 294 2.23 -19.88 -12.35
N LEU A 295 1.55 -20.07 -11.20
CA LEU A 295 1.44 -19.04 -10.17
C LEU A 295 2.81 -18.78 -9.54
N SER A 296 3.36 -17.60 -9.79
CA SER A 296 4.64 -17.14 -9.22
C SER A 296 4.39 -15.94 -8.30
N ARG A 297 5.37 -15.61 -7.46
CA ARG A 297 5.25 -14.47 -6.54
C ARG A 297 4.98 -13.13 -7.27
N PRO A 298 5.67 -12.76 -8.36
CA PRO A 298 5.32 -11.58 -9.16
C PRO A 298 3.86 -11.58 -9.62
N LYS A 299 3.36 -12.72 -10.09
CA LYS A 299 1.96 -12.84 -10.54
C LYS A 299 0.98 -12.70 -9.39
N LEU A 300 1.28 -13.28 -8.23
CA LEU A 300 0.41 -13.16 -7.07
C LEU A 300 0.30 -11.69 -6.62
N LEU A 301 1.41 -10.96 -6.60
CA LEU A 301 1.43 -9.51 -6.35
C LEU A 301 0.58 -8.75 -7.38
N PHE A 302 0.79 -9.03 -8.66
CA PHE A 302 0.06 -8.39 -9.77
C PHE A 302 -1.45 -8.67 -9.72
N LEU A 303 -1.84 -9.93 -9.50
CA LEU A 303 -3.23 -10.36 -9.38
C LEU A 303 -3.89 -9.73 -8.15
N THR A 304 -3.18 -9.67 -7.02
CA THR A 304 -3.71 -9.03 -5.80
C THR A 304 -3.95 -7.54 -6.03
N GLY A 305 -2.99 -6.82 -6.64
CA GLY A 305 -3.16 -5.41 -7.00
C GLY A 305 -4.30 -5.17 -7.99
N SER A 306 -4.48 -6.06 -8.97
CA SER A 306 -5.56 -5.98 -9.96
C SER A 306 -6.94 -6.26 -9.35
N LEU A 307 -7.02 -7.23 -8.43
CA LEU A 307 -8.25 -7.53 -7.71
C LEU A 307 -8.63 -6.38 -6.76
N TYR A 308 -7.65 -5.83 -6.04
CA TYR A 308 -7.88 -4.63 -5.21
C TYR A 308 -8.44 -3.48 -6.05
N LEU A 309 -7.84 -3.21 -7.22
CA LEU A 309 -8.32 -2.16 -8.13
C LEU A 309 -9.76 -2.43 -8.58
N SER A 310 -10.05 -3.67 -8.97
CA SER A 310 -11.39 -4.08 -9.41
C SER A 310 -12.43 -3.91 -8.29
N ILE A 311 -12.06 -4.21 -7.05
CA ILE A 311 -12.93 -4.03 -5.88
C ILE A 311 -13.13 -2.56 -5.55
N ILE A 312 -12.09 -1.73 -5.61
CA ILE A 312 -12.23 -0.27 -5.46
C ILE A 312 -13.17 0.29 -6.53
N PHE A 313 -13.03 -0.13 -7.78
CA PHE A 313 -13.94 0.25 -8.85
C PHE A 313 -15.36 -0.19 -8.57
N TYR A 314 -15.55 -1.46 -8.24
CA TYR A 314 -16.85 -2.01 -7.90
C TYR A 314 -17.49 -1.21 -6.76
N LEU A 315 -16.79 -1.06 -5.63
CA LEU A 315 -17.29 -0.32 -4.47
C LEU A 315 -17.64 1.13 -4.83
N ARG A 316 -16.90 1.77 -5.74
CA ARG A 316 -17.17 3.15 -6.15
C ARG A 316 -18.53 3.31 -6.84
N PHE A 317 -19.04 2.26 -7.48
CA PHE A 317 -20.38 2.26 -8.08
C PHE A 317 -21.51 2.10 -7.04
N PHE A 318 -21.24 1.47 -5.89
CA PHE A 318 -22.26 1.17 -4.88
C PHE A 318 -22.13 2.01 -3.60
N SER A 319 -21.02 2.71 -3.41
CA SER A 319 -20.72 3.48 -2.20
C SER A 319 -20.07 4.82 -2.54
N ALA A 320 -20.61 5.88 -1.96
CA ALA A 320 -20.01 7.19 -2.00
C ALA A 320 -18.82 7.26 -1.02
N PHE A 321 -17.61 7.19 -1.57
CA PHE A 321 -16.37 7.50 -0.87
C PHE A 321 -15.49 8.45 -1.69
N ASP A 322 -14.30 8.81 -1.19
CA ASP A 322 -13.40 9.74 -1.87
C ASP A 322 -13.24 9.43 -3.38
N MET A 323 -13.04 10.48 -4.18
CA MET A 323 -12.66 10.32 -5.58
C MET A 323 -11.43 9.42 -5.70
N LEU A 324 -11.34 8.66 -6.80
CA LEU A 324 -10.17 7.83 -7.10
C LEU A 324 -8.94 8.73 -7.25
N SER A 325 -8.25 8.86 -6.14
CA SER A 325 -7.05 9.64 -5.98
C SER A 325 -5.89 8.69 -5.76
N TYR A 326 -4.69 9.25 -5.86
CA TYR A 326 -3.44 8.58 -5.54
C TYR A 326 -3.49 7.76 -4.24
N ARG A 327 -4.18 8.29 -3.22
CA ARG A 327 -4.40 7.63 -1.92
C ARG A 327 -5.06 6.25 -2.05
N LEU A 328 -6.10 6.13 -2.89
CA LEU A 328 -6.88 4.90 -3.02
C LEU A 328 -6.24 3.91 -4.00
N LEU A 329 -5.53 4.40 -5.01
CA LEU A 329 -4.94 3.59 -6.08
C LEU A 329 -3.52 3.11 -5.75
N ALA A 330 -2.82 3.79 -4.84
CA ALA A 330 -1.45 3.46 -4.46
C ALA A 330 -1.21 1.98 -4.07
N PRO A 331 -2.14 1.25 -3.40
CA PRO A 331 -1.94 -0.17 -3.15
C PRO A 331 -1.77 -0.99 -4.44
N THR A 332 -2.55 -0.72 -5.48
CA THR A 332 -2.41 -1.40 -6.78
C THR A 332 -1.08 -1.06 -7.42
N THR A 333 -0.77 0.23 -7.54
CA THR A 333 0.44 0.73 -8.18
C THR A 333 1.69 0.19 -7.50
N PHE A 334 1.74 0.24 -6.17
CA PHE A 334 2.85 -0.28 -5.39
C PHE A 334 3.04 -1.79 -5.62
N LEU A 335 1.95 -2.58 -5.58
CA LEU A 335 2.03 -4.03 -5.82
C LEU A 335 2.46 -4.37 -7.25
N TRP A 336 2.01 -3.61 -8.25
CA TRP A 336 2.43 -3.76 -9.64
C TRP A 336 3.91 -3.40 -9.84
N LEU A 337 4.39 -2.33 -9.21
CA LEU A 337 5.81 -1.97 -9.21
C LEU A 337 6.67 -3.07 -8.59
N ILE A 338 6.29 -3.59 -7.42
CA ILE A 338 7.03 -4.69 -6.79
C ILE A 338 6.95 -5.98 -7.61
N ALA A 339 5.82 -6.28 -8.25
CA ALA A 339 5.68 -7.41 -9.16
C ALA A 339 6.63 -7.29 -10.36
N GLY A 340 6.65 -6.11 -11.02
CA GLY A 340 7.53 -5.82 -12.14
C GLY A 340 9.00 -5.94 -11.75
N LEU A 341 9.41 -5.32 -10.64
CA LEU A 341 10.78 -5.38 -10.15
C LEU A 341 11.20 -6.80 -9.75
N ASP A 342 10.32 -7.59 -9.13
CA ASP A 342 10.65 -8.98 -8.78
C ASP A 342 10.88 -9.84 -10.03
N TRP A 343 10.09 -9.63 -11.08
CA TRP A 343 10.24 -10.32 -12.36
C TRP A 343 11.48 -9.86 -13.14
N LEU A 344 11.72 -8.53 -13.21
CA LEU A 344 12.85 -7.93 -13.96
C LEU A 344 14.19 -8.25 -13.31
N SER A 345 14.29 -8.10 -11.99
CA SER A 345 15.53 -8.30 -11.22
C SER A 345 15.78 -9.77 -10.84
N ASN A 346 15.06 -10.72 -11.45
CA ASN A 346 15.24 -12.14 -11.14
C ASN A 346 16.71 -12.56 -11.40
N PRO A 347 17.38 -13.30 -10.49
CA PRO A 347 18.77 -13.73 -10.68
C PRO A 347 19.06 -14.44 -12.01
N VAL A 348 18.08 -15.15 -12.57
CA VAL A 348 18.21 -15.81 -13.89
C VAL A 348 18.43 -14.80 -15.02
N ARG A 349 18.02 -13.54 -14.82
CA ARG A 349 18.09 -12.44 -15.80
C ARG A 349 19.06 -11.34 -15.39
N SER A 350 20.04 -11.64 -14.54
CA SER A 350 21.00 -10.66 -14.02
C SER A 350 21.67 -9.82 -15.11
N ASN A 351 22.04 -10.44 -16.24
CA ASN A 351 22.68 -9.76 -17.36
C ASN A 351 21.77 -8.73 -18.06
N LEU A 352 20.46 -8.99 -18.10
CA LEU A 352 19.47 -8.04 -18.64
C LEU A 352 19.20 -6.93 -17.61
N TRP A 353 19.11 -7.30 -16.33
CA TRP A 353 18.87 -6.38 -15.23
C TRP A 353 19.96 -5.31 -15.13
N GLN A 354 21.23 -5.68 -15.25
CA GLN A 354 22.36 -4.73 -15.21
C GLN A 354 22.23 -3.59 -16.24
N LYS A 355 21.57 -3.83 -17.39
CA LYS A 355 21.37 -2.82 -18.43
C LYS A 355 20.29 -1.80 -18.06
N VAL A 356 19.32 -2.20 -17.23
CA VAL A 356 18.15 -1.38 -16.87
C VAL A 356 18.15 -0.90 -15.42
N GLU A 357 19.05 -1.43 -14.57
CA GLU A 357 19.10 -1.15 -13.13
C GLU A 357 19.24 0.35 -12.83
N ILE A 358 20.21 1.01 -13.46
CA ILE A 358 20.48 2.44 -13.26
C ILE A 358 19.29 3.30 -13.69
N PRO A 359 18.76 3.21 -14.93
CA PRO A 359 17.66 4.06 -15.34
C PRO A 359 16.38 3.81 -14.53
N ILE A 360 16.09 2.57 -14.13
CA ILE A 360 14.96 2.26 -13.24
C ILE A 360 15.19 2.87 -11.84
N THR A 361 16.41 2.78 -11.31
CA THR A 361 16.75 3.33 -10.00
C THR A 361 16.59 4.85 -9.98
N LEU A 362 17.15 5.53 -10.99
CA LEU A 362 16.99 6.98 -11.13
C LEU A 362 15.52 7.36 -11.27
N PHE A 363 14.76 6.66 -12.12
CA PHE A 363 13.33 6.92 -12.30
C PHE A 363 12.53 6.82 -10.99
N LEU A 364 12.75 5.79 -10.17
CA LEU A 364 12.05 5.60 -8.89
C LEU A 364 12.48 6.60 -7.82
N LEU A 365 13.77 6.98 -7.79
CA LEU A 365 14.25 8.05 -6.90
C LEU A 365 13.66 9.40 -7.30
N THR A 366 13.65 9.73 -8.59
CA THR A 366 13.03 10.95 -9.10
C THR A 366 11.55 10.97 -8.77
N THR A 367 10.82 9.86 -9.01
CA THR A 367 9.41 9.68 -8.65
C THR A 367 9.13 9.99 -7.18
N THR A 368 10.03 9.56 -6.28
CA THR A 368 9.91 9.85 -4.86
C THR A 368 9.99 11.35 -4.57
N ILE A 369 10.97 12.04 -5.16
CA ILE A 369 11.19 13.47 -4.95
C ILE A 369 10.06 14.29 -5.57
N THR A 370 9.71 14.00 -6.81
CA THR A 370 8.74 14.79 -7.58
C THR A 370 7.33 14.68 -7.04
N ASN A 371 6.93 13.54 -6.46
CA ASN A 371 5.62 13.38 -5.82
C ASN A 371 5.45 14.19 -4.53
N LEU A 372 6.56 14.59 -3.90
CA LEU A 372 6.56 15.46 -2.72
C LEU A 372 6.51 16.95 -3.07
N LEU A 373 6.74 17.31 -4.34
CA LEU A 373 6.67 18.70 -4.77
C LEU A 373 5.23 19.24 -4.67
N PRO A 374 5.05 20.54 -4.34
CA PRO A 374 3.73 21.17 -4.33
C PRO A 374 3.01 21.04 -5.67
N LYS A 375 1.69 20.85 -5.64
CA LYS A 375 0.85 20.73 -6.86
C LYS A 375 0.84 21.99 -7.72
N ASN A 376 1.03 23.17 -7.11
CA ASN A 376 1.13 24.44 -7.82
C ASN A 376 2.56 24.96 -7.76
N LEU A 377 3.17 25.20 -8.91
CA LEU A 377 4.53 25.75 -9.02
C LEU A 377 4.66 27.15 -8.41
N SER A 378 3.61 27.97 -8.45
CA SER A 378 3.58 29.27 -7.77
C SER A 378 3.73 29.17 -6.25
N LYS A 379 3.40 28.02 -5.65
CA LYS A 379 3.66 27.76 -4.23
C LYS A 379 5.11 27.35 -3.96
N ILE A 380 5.86 26.93 -4.97
CA ILE A 380 7.30 26.67 -4.87
C ILE A 380 8.05 27.99 -4.74
N GLU A 381 7.71 29.00 -5.54
CA GLU A 381 8.26 30.36 -5.39
C GLU A 381 7.98 30.94 -4.00
N ALA A 382 6.77 30.76 -3.48
CA ALA A 382 6.43 31.16 -2.11
C ALA A 382 7.22 30.40 -1.01
N LEU A 383 7.69 29.19 -1.32
CA LEU A 383 8.50 28.37 -0.41
C LEU A 383 9.95 28.87 -0.37
N PHE A 384 10.50 29.28 -1.52
CA PHE A 384 11.82 29.90 -1.60
C PHE A 384 11.85 31.34 -1.08
N ASN A 385 10.72 32.06 -1.11
CA ASN A 385 10.62 33.42 -0.56
C ASN A 385 10.40 33.46 0.96
N LYS A 386 10.17 32.31 1.62
CA LYS A 386 9.98 32.20 3.09
C LYS A 386 11.18 31.60 3.82
N LEU A 387 12.16 31.08 3.10
CA LEU A 387 13.47 30.66 3.60
C LEU A 387 14.45 31.81 3.41
#